data_AF-A0A9P5PCF5-F1
#
_entry.id   AF-A0A9P5PCF5-F1
#
_cell.length_a   1.000
_cell.length_b   1.000
_cell.length_c   1.000
_cell.angle_alpha   90.00
_cell.angle_beta   90.00
_cell.angle_gamma   90.00
#
_symmetry.space_group_name_H-M   'P 1'
#
loop_
_entity.id
_entity.type
_entity.pdbx_description
1 polymer ?
#
loop_
_entity_poly.entity_id
_entity_poly.type
_entity_poly.pdbx_seq_one_letter_code
_entity_poly.pdbx_strand_id
1 'polypeptide(L)'
;LTNPVLGNPWREHAQGAQCLSFPIWLYCDDTSGNTSKKWNKHNSFLFTAAGLPRAESSKEYNIHFLSTSNIAPLLEMLDGISDQL
;
A
#
# COMPACT_ATOMS: atom_id res chain seq x y z
N LEU A 1 -14.22 -14.22 -4.50
CA LEU A 1 -15.61 -13.72 -4.38
C LEU A 1 -16.12 -14.06 -2.98
N THR A 2 -16.60 -13.10 -2.21
CA THR A 2 -17.11 -13.32 -0.85
C THR A 2 -18.50 -13.97 -0.89
N ASN A 3 -18.69 -15.07 -0.14
CA ASN A 3 -20.00 -15.68 0.02
C ASN A 3 -20.82 -14.84 1.02
N PRO A 4 -21.95 -14.23 0.61
CA PRO A 4 -22.75 -13.38 1.49
C PRO A 4 -23.32 -14.12 2.70
N VAL A 5 -23.45 -15.46 2.63
CA VAL A 5 -23.90 -16.30 3.75
C VAL A 5 -22.81 -16.46 4.81
N LEU A 6 -21.53 -16.53 4.40
CA LEU A 6 -20.38 -16.66 5.32
C LEU A 6 -19.92 -15.31 5.87
N GLY A 7 -20.25 -14.21 5.20
CA GLY A 7 -19.85 -12.86 5.60
C GLY A 7 -18.39 -12.55 5.24
N ASN A 8 -17.80 -11.57 5.94
CA ASN A 8 -16.42 -11.15 5.73
C ASN A 8 -15.45 -12.16 6.39
N PRO A 9 -14.56 -12.85 5.65
CA PRO A 9 -13.58 -13.80 6.20
C PRO A 9 -12.72 -13.22 7.33
N TRP A 10 -12.44 -11.91 7.29
CA TRP A 10 -11.70 -11.23 8.34
C TRP A 10 -12.37 -11.32 9.72
N ARG A 11 -13.69 -11.55 9.79
CA ARG A 11 -14.40 -11.75 11.07
C ARG A 11 -14.05 -13.08 11.72
N GLU A 12 -13.83 -14.12 10.92
CA GLU A 12 -13.37 -15.42 11.42
C GLU A 12 -11.93 -15.31 11.92
N HIS A 13 -11.05 -14.69 11.13
CA HIS A 13 -9.66 -14.43 11.51
C HIS A 13 -9.52 -13.54 12.75
N ALA A 14 -10.46 -12.61 12.96
CA ALA A 14 -10.42 -11.67 14.09
C ALA A 14 -10.79 -12.29 15.45
N GLN A 15 -11.33 -13.52 15.51
CA GLN A 15 -11.63 -14.24 16.77
C GLN A 15 -12.40 -13.41 17.81
N GLY A 16 -13.44 -12.69 17.37
CA GLY A 16 -14.26 -11.84 18.23
C GLY A 16 -13.76 -10.40 18.40
N ALA A 17 -12.59 -10.05 17.85
CA ALA A 17 -12.15 -8.67 17.75
C ALA A 17 -12.94 -7.89 16.68
N GLN A 18 -12.98 -6.56 16.84
CA GLN A 18 -13.67 -5.68 15.91
C GLN A 18 -12.90 -5.55 14.59
N CYS A 19 -13.54 -5.92 13.47
CA CYS A 19 -13.02 -5.62 12.15
C CYS A 19 -13.40 -4.20 11.73
N LEU A 20 -12.40 -3.37 11.42
CA LEU A 20 -12.58 -2.01 10.93
C LEU A 20 -12.03 -1.88 9.51
N SER A 21 -12.70 -1.10 8.67
CA SER A 21 -12.18 -0.73 7.35
C SER A 21 -11.28 0.49 7.48
N PHE A 22 -10.03 0.36 7.05
CA PHE A 22 -9.07 1.45 7.01
C PHE A 22 -8.72 1.77 5.54
N PRO A 23 -9.37 2.78 4.93
CA PRO A 23 -9.10 3.11 3.54
C PRO A 23 -7.73 3.78 3.41
N ILE A 24 -6.94 3.35 2.43
CA ILE A 24 -5.61 3.88 2.14
C ILE A 24 -5.51 4.36 0.69
N TRP A 25 -4.72 5.40 0.46
CA TRP A 25 -4.21 5.75 -0.85
C TRP A 25 -2.88 5.02 -1.04
N LEU A 26 -2.88 3.90 -1.76
CA LEU A 26 -1.67 3.18 -2.14
C LEU A 26 -1.16 3.73 -3.48
N TYR A 27 0.10 4.14 -3.53
CA TYR A 27 0.71 4.70 -4.73
C TYR A 27 2.16 4.24 -4.88
N CYS A 28 2.64 4.25 -6.12
CA CYS A 28 4.03 3.99 -6.43
C CYS A 28 4.75 5.31 -6.73
N ASP A 29 5.90 5.50 -6.09
CA ASP A 29 6.77 6.64 -6.31
C ASP A 29 8.17 6.17 -6.77
N ASP A 30 8.75 6.94 -7.68
CA ASP A 30 10.11 6.76 -8.17
C ASP A 30 11.02 7.70 -7.37
N THR A 31 11.51 7.21 -6.23
CA THR A 31 12.35 8.01 -5.31
C THR A 31 13.78 8.20 -5.80
N SER A 32 14.07 7.86 -7.05
CA SER A 32 15.34 8.21 -7.65
C SER A 32 15.37 9.73 -7.88
N GLY A 33 15.92 10.48 -6.91
CA GLY A 33 16.26 11.90 -7.02
C GLY A 33 17.37 12.16 -8.05
N ASN A 34 17.29 11.50 -9.20
CA ASN A 34 18.37 11.32 -10.13
C ASN A 34 18.13 12.23 -11.33
N THR A 35 18.89 13.32 -11.40
CA THR A 35 18.90 14.25 -12.54
C THR A 35 19.49 13.61 -13.81
N SER A 36 20.00 12.37 -13.72
CA SER A 36 20.53 11.59 -14.83
C SER A 36 19.81 10.24 -14.94
N LYS A 37 19.53 9.74 -16.16
CA LYS A 37 18.90 8.42 -16.38
C LYS A 37 19.80 7.22 -16.04
N LYS A 38 20.90 7.43 -15.31
CA LYS A 38 22.03 6.48 -15.25
C LYS A 38 22.09 5.64 -13.96
N TRP A 39 21.27 5.94 -12.96
CA TRP A 39 21.20 5.10 -11.75
C TRP A 39 19.82 4.49 -11.56
N ASN A 40 19.86 3.18 -11.34
CA ASN A 40 18.77 2.23 -11.10
C ASN A 40 17.51 2.89 -10.54
N LYS A 41 16.43 2.84 -11.34
CA LYS A 41 15.11 3.26 -10.91
C LYS A 41 14.67 2.38 -9.75
N HIS A 42 14.44 2.97 -8.59
CA HIS A 42 13.88 2.30 -7.43
C HIS A 42 12.39 2.63 -7.37
N ASN A 43 11.55 1.66 -7.73
CA ASN A 43 10.11 1.81 -7.55
C ASN A 43 9.79 1.51 -6.09
N SER A 44 9.14 2.45 -5.42
CA SER A 44 8.71 2.27 -4.03
C SER A 44 7.19 2.34 -3.95
N PHE A 45 6.58 1.43 -3.21
CA PHE A 45 5.17 1.54 -2.83
C PHE A 45 5.07 2.20 -1.46
N LEU A 46 4.22 3.21 -1.38
CA LEU A 46 3.90 3.92 -0.15
C LEU A 46 2.38 4.04 -0.03
N PHE A 47 1.90 4.28 1.19
CA PHE A 47 0.51 4.60 1.39
C PHE A 47 0.31 5.72 2.42
N THR A 48 -0.83 6.39 2.31
CA THR A 48 -1.32 7.31 3.34
C THR A 48 -2.79 7.01 3.65
N ALA A 49 -3.25 7.33 4.85
CA ALA A 49 -4.63 7.13 5.25
C ALA A 49 -5.57 8.02 4.42
N ALA A 50 -6.55 7.41 3.75
CA ALA A 50 -7.40 8.13 2.81
C ALA A 50 -8.40 9.11 3.44
N GLY A 51 -8.66 8.95 4.74
CA GLY A 51 -9.54 9.81 5.51
C GLY A 51 -8.88 11.08 6.06
N LEU A 52 -7.57 11.28 5.85
CA LEU A 52 -6.87 12.45 6.39
C LEU A 52 -7.23 13.73 5.63
N PRO A 53 -7.34 14.89 6.32
CA PRO A 53 -7.34 16.18 5.66
C PRO A 53 -6.09 16.35 4.80
N ARG A 54 -6.21 17.04 3.66
CA ARG A 54 -5.09 17.26 2.72
C ARG A 54 -3.84 17.84 3.41
N ALA A 55 -4.02 18.75 4.36
CA ALA A 55 -2.93 19.36 5.11
C ALA A 55 -2.16 18.35 5.97
N GLU A 56 -2.81 17.25 6.38
CA GLU A 56 -2.21 16.17 7.15
C GLU A 56 -1.66 15.06 6.25
N SER A 57 -2.36 14.69 5.17
CA SER A 57 -1.95 13.60 4.28
C SER A 57 -0.59 13.82 3.62
N SER A 58 -0.18 15.08 3.44
CA SER A 58 1.12 15.43 2.85
C SER A 58 2.26 15.51 3.87
N LYS A 59 1.99 15.31 5.17
CA LYS A 59 3.03 15.30 6.19
C LYS A 59 3.72 13.95 6.19
N GLU A 60 5.05 13.98 6.23
CA GLU A 60 5.90 12.77 6.09
C GLU A 60 5.55 11.65 7.08
N TYR A 61 5.18 11.99 8.32
CA TYR A 61 4.79 10.98 9.32
C TYR A 61 3.49 10.23 9.00
N ASN A 62 2.66 10.76 8.10
CA ASN A 62 1.44 10.12 7.60
C ASN A 62 1.66 9.38 6.26
N ILE A 63 2.91 9.35 5.77
CA ILE A 63 3.30 8.63 4.57
C ILE A 63 4.08 7.39 5.03
N HIS A 64 3.54 6.22 4.75
CA HIS A 64 4.08 4.95 5.22
C HIS A 64 4.71 4.18 4.08
N PHE A 65 5.95 3.73 4.29
CA PHE A 65 6.66 2.85 3.36
C PHE A 65 6.07 1.43 3.40
N LEU A 66 5.91 0.81 2.23
CA LEU A 66 5.49 -0.59 2.11
C LEU A 66 6.60 -1.47 1.55
N SER A 67 7.14 -1.14 0.37
CA SER A 67 8.17 -1.94 -0.29
C SER A 67 8.95 -1.12 -1.32
N THR A 68 10.14 -1.59 -1.70
CA THR A 68 10.95 -1.02 -2.78
C THR A 68 11.61 -2.12 -3.60
N SER A 69 11.71 -1.91 -4.91
CA SER A 69 12.48 -2.78 -5.79
C SER A 69 13.13 -1.99 -6.91
N ASN A 70 14.35 -2.39 -7.26
CA ASN A 70 15.08 -1.91 -8.42
C ASN A 70 15.08 -2.89 -9.60
N ILE A 71 14.44 -4.05 -9.43
CA ILE A 71 14.39 -5.11 -10.44
C ILE A 71 12.95 -5.45 -10.86
N ALA A 72 12.00 -5.35 -9.93
CA ALA A 72 10.61 -5.70 -10.17
C ALA A 72 9.86 -4.49 -10.78
N PRO A 73 9.16 -4.66 -11.92
CA PRO A 73 8.23 -3.67 -12.44
C PRO A 73 7.06 -3.44 -11.48
N LEU A 74 6.35 -2.30 -11.65
CA LEU A 74 5.25 -1.89 -10.78
C LEU A 74 4.15 -2.97 -10.62
N LEU A 75 3.78 -3.65 -11.71
CA LEU A 75 2.73 -4.67 -11.68
C LEU A 75 3.17 -5.92 -10.93
N GLU A 76 4.43 -6.35 -11.09
CA GLU A 76 4.98 -7.50 -10.36
C GLU A 76 5.06 -7.22 -8.86
N MET A 77 5.50 -6.01 -8.49
CA MET A 77 5.49 -5.57 -7.09
C MET A 77 4.06 -5.54 -6.52
N LEU A 78 3.09 -5.06 -7.29
CA LEU A 78 1.69 -4.98 -6.85
C LEU A 78 1.06 -6.38 -6.69
N ASP A 79 1.40 -7.31 -7.58
CA ASP A 79 0.98 -8.72 -7.48
C ASP A 79 1.49 -9.35 -6.19
N GLY A 80 2.79 -9.17 -5.90
CA GLY A 80 3.41 -9.65 -4.66
C GLY A 80 2.85 -9.01 -3.38
N ILE A 81 2.32 -7.78 -3.46
CA ILE A 81 1.57 -7.15 -2.35
C ILE A 81 0.19 -7.79 -2.20
N SER A 82 -0.50 -8.06 -3.32
CA SER A 82 -1.83 -8.67 -3.31
C SER A 82 -1.82 -10.10 -2.75
N ASP A 83 -0.76 -10.87 -3.01
CA ASP A 83 -0.62 -12.25 -2.51
C ASP A 83 -0.45 -12.34 -0.99
N GLN A 84 -0.11 -11.23 -0.32
CA GLN A 84 0.10 -11.17 1.13
C GLN A 84 -1.15 -10.70 1.90
N LEU A 85 -2.26 -10.42 1.21
CA LEU A 85 -3.54 -10.00 1.77
C LEU A 85 -4.52 -11.17 1.89
#